data_AF-A0A060WA78-F1
#
_entry.id   AF-A0A060WA78-F1
#
_cell.length_a   1.000
_cell.length_b   1.000
_cell.length_c   1.000
_cell.angle_alpha   90.00
_cell.angle_beta   90.00
_cell.angle_gamma   90.00
#
_symmetry.space_group_name_H-M   'P 1'
#
loop_
_entity.id
_entity.type
_entity.pdbx_description
1 polymer ?
#
loop_
_entity_poly.entity_id
_entity_poly.type
_entity_poly.pdbx_seq_one_letter_code
_entity_poly.pdbx_strand_id
1 'polypeptide(L)'
;MVLLGGKKPLLTVFSHISRITTTVACNMDLTKYPMDKQTCTLQLESWGYNTNDVMFYWTRGNESVSGLDTLRLAQYTVEDHYTSASEAIYETGHYPKLIFHFELKRSILYFILETYVPSSLLVVLSWVSFWISQSSVPARVCIGVTTVLTMTTLMMGARTSLPNANCFIKAIDVYLGICFSFIFGALIEYAVAHFCTLNHPDANIVMYGHQMGGFDEEMNGMVTTIAAENNRAKRRKEKAAAVSAPMAELELGPSSPTGSEPKPESPEEPPNRCLTVLVLLRKFLRKAANCCHVENPHLIDNYSRMTFPLSFVFINLLYWTYYLYL
;
A
#
# COMPACT_ATOMS: atom_id res chain seq x y z
N MET A 1 -6.62 8.54 -50.60
CA MET A 1 -5.32 9.20 -50.75
C MET A 1 -5.14 9.54 -52.21
N VAL A 2 -4.92 10.80 -52.55
CA VAL A 2 -4.62 11.23 -53.93
C VAL A 2 -3.12 11.37 -54.06
N LEU A 3 -2.56 10.76 -55.11
CA LEU A 3 -1.18 11.01 -55.54
C LEU A 3 -1.22 12.04 -56.67
N LEU A 4 -0.36 13.06 -56.59
CA LEU A 4 -0.06 13.97 -57.70
C LEU A 4 1.37 13.71 -58.15
N GLY A 5 1.57 13.33 -59.41
CA GLY A 5 2.90 13.18 -60.02
C GLY A 5 3.11 14.23 -61.12
N GLY A 6 4.31 14.84 -61.19
CA GLY A 6 4.52 16.06 -61.98
C GLY A 6 5.75 16.10 -62.88
N LYS A 7 5.59 15.82 -64.17
CA LYS A 7 6.46 16.34 -65.24
C LYS A 7 5.60 16.78 -66.44
N LYS A 8 5.54 18.11 -66.68
CA LYS A 8 4.58 18.85 -67.55
C LYS A 8 3.20 19.11 -66.87
N PRO A 9 2.46 20.17 -67.25
CA PRO A 9 1.41 20.77 -66.40
C PRO A 9 0.05 20.09 -66.53
N LEU A 10 0.00 18.77 -66.38
CA LEU A 10 -1.24 18.00 -66.34
C LEU A 10 -1.35 17.27 -64.99
N LEU A 11 -2.04 17.91 -64.03
CA LEU A 11 -2.14 17.46 -62.65
C LEU A 11 -2.92 16.14 -62.56
N THR A 12 -2.20 15.02 -62.66
CA THR A 12 -2.81 13.70 -62.82
C THR A 12 -3.17 13.12 -61.45
N VAL A 13 -4.46 13.12 -61.14
CA VAL A 13 -5.05 12.59 -59.89
C VAL A 13 -5.20 11.07 -60.01
N PHE A 14 -4.36 10.32 -59.31
CA PHE A 14 -4.54 8.87 -59.19
C PHE A 14 -5.51 8.54 -58.06
N SER A 15 -6.53 7.72 -58.38
CA SER A 15 -7.47 7.16 -57.41
C SER A 15 -7.22 5.65 -57.29
N HIS A 16 -6.80 5.21 -56.11
CA HIS A 16 -6.60 3.79 -55.78
C HIS A 16 -7.23 3.49 -54.41
N ILE A 17 -7.85 2.31 -54.28
CA ILE A 17 -8.53 1.87 -53.05
C ILE A 17 -7.90 0.56 -52.61
N SER A 18 -7.41 0.51 -51.36
CA SER A 18 -6.78 -0.65 -50.75
C SER A 18 -7.36 -0.86 -49.34
N ARG A 19 -7.63 -2.10 -48.95
CA ARG A 19 -7.88 -2.45 -47.55
C ARG A 19 -6.57 -2.92 -46.90
N ILE A 20 -6.10 -2.18 -45.90
CA ILE A 20 -4.84 -2.45 -45.20
C ILE A 20 -5.15 -2.72 -43.73
N THR A 21 -4.59 -3.79 -43.19
CA THR A 21 -4.48 -4.02 -41.74
C THR A 21 -3.00 -3.86 -41.38
N THR A 22 -2.68 -2.98 -40.44
CA THR A 22 -1.30 -2.69 -40.04
C THR A 22 -1.18 -2.48 -38.54
N THR A 23 -0.03 -2.83 -37.97
CA THR A 23 0.31 -2.61 -36.57
C THR A 23 1.28 -1.44 -36.50
N VAL A 24 0.84 -0.33 -35.91
CA VAL A 24 1.62 0.92 -35.82
C VAL A 24 2.26 1.03 -34.45
N ALA A 25 3.53 1.46 -34.39
CA ALA A 25 4.17 1.81 -33.13
C ALA A 25 3.62 3.14 -32.60
N CYS A 26 3.19 3.16 -31.34
CA CYS A 26 2.77 4.38 -30.63
C CYS A 26 3.57 4.49 -29.33
N ASN A 27 4.19 5.64 -29.09
CA ASN A 27 4.93 5.93 -27.87
C ASN A 27 3.96 6.46 -26.81
N MET A 28 3.70 5.67 -25.76
CA MET A 28 2.66 5.96 -24.76
C MET A 28 3.26 6.50 -23.46
N ASP A 29 2.66 7.55 -22.90
CA ASP A 29 2.98 8.02 -21.53
C ASP A 29 2.05 7.34 -20.51
N LEU A 30 2.63 6.48 -19.68
CA LEU A 30 1.90 5.71 -18.67
C LEU A 30 2.01 6.29 -17.25
N THR A 31 2.47 7.54 -17.09
CA THR A 31 2.55 8.21 -15.77
C THR A 31 1.17 8.34 -15.10
N LYS A 32 0.15 8.81 -15.83
CA LYS A 32 -1.23 8.94 -15.33
C LYS A 32 -2.05 7.65 -15.35
N TYR A 33 -1.46 6.49 -15.70
CA TYR A 33 -2.19 5.24 -15.84
C TYR A 33 -2.95 4.82 -14.56
N PRO A 34 -4.24 4.42 -14.63
CA PRO A 34 -5.07 4.15 -15.82
C PRO A 34 -5.98 5.33 -16.25
N MET A 35 -5.71 6.55 -15.77
CA MET A 35 -6.41 7.80 -16.14
C MET A 35 -5.75 8.48 -17.36
N ASP A 36 -5.02 7.70 -18.18
CA ASP A 36 -4.21 8.20 -19.28
C ASP A 36 -5.00 8.41 -20.59
N LYS A 37 -4.58 9.45 -21.31
CA LYS A 37 -4.86 9.67 -22.73
C LYS A 37 -3.58 9.38 -23.53
N GLN A 38 -3.72 8.80 -24.72
CA GLN A 38 -2.61 8.49 -25.61
C GLN A 38 -2.87 9.06 -27.01
N THR A 39 -2.08 10.06 -27.42
CA THR A 39 -2.13 10.64 -28.77
C THR A 39 -1.23 9.80 -29.69
N CYS A 40 -1.84 8.92 -30.49
CA CYS A 40 -1.11 8.04 -31.41
C CYS A 40 -1.11 8.58 -32.84
N THR A 41 -0.05 8.28 -33.61
CA THR A 41 0.11 8.76 -34.99
C THR A 41 0.26 7.60 -35.99
N LEU A 42 -0.58 7.56 -37.02
CA LEU A 42 -0.33 6.78 -38.24
C LEU A 42 0.39 7.68 -39.24
N GLN A 43 1.57 7.26 -39.70
CA GLN A 43 2.39 7.98 -40.68
C GLN A 43 2.41 7.24 -42.02
N LEU A 44 2.20 7.98 -43.11
CA LEU A 44 2.16 7.49 -44.49
C LEU A 44 3.12 8.31 -45.33
N GLU A 45 4.16 7.68 -45.87
CA GLU A 45 5.32 8.35 -46.45
C GLU A 45 5.71 7.74 -47.81
N SER A 46 6.28 8.55 -48.69
CA SER A 46 6.83 8.06 -49.96
C SER A 46 8.20 7.43 -49.75
N TRP A 47 8.37 6.15 -50.12
CA TRP A 47 9.66 5.46 -49.98
C TRP A 47 10.70 5.84 -51.05
N GLY A 48 10.25 6.12 -52.28
CA GLY A 48 11.14 6.24 -53.44
C GLY A 48 11.05 7.55 -54.23
N TYR A 49 10.02 8.37 -54.00
CA TYR A 49 9.80 9.63 -54.73
C TYR A 49 9.87 10.81 -53.76
N ASN A 50 10.70 11.79 -54.09
CA ASN A 50 10.83 13.05 -53.34
C ASN A 50 9.66 14.01 -53.66
N THR A 51 9.59 15.12 -52.93
CA THR A 51 8.53 16.15 -53.06
C THR A 51 8.47 16.87 -54.42
N ASN A 52 9.52 16.80 -55.25
CA ASN A 52 9.50 17.35 -56.62
C ASN A 52 8.83 16.39 -57.62
N ASP A 53 8.91 15.08 -57.39
CA ASP A 53 8.32 14.08 -58.28
C ASP A 53 6.86 13.74 -57.88
N VAL A 54 6.58 13.67 -56.57
CA VAL A 54 5.25 13.32 -56.03
C VAL A 54 4.90 14.18 -54.80
N MET A 55 3.64 14.64 -54.71
CA MET A 55 3.10 15.31 -53.52
C MET A 55 1.86 14.61 -52.96
N PHE A 56 1.75 14.59 -51.64
CA PHE A 56 0.62 14.03 -50.89
C PHE A 56 -0.20 15.15 -50.22
N TYR A 57 -1.52 15.00 -50.16
CA TYR A 57 -2.40 15.88 -49.40
C TYR A 57 -3.68 15.16 -48.94
N TRP A 58 -4.31 15.69 -47.89
CA TRP A 58 -5.61 15.23 -47.40
C TRP A 58 -6.75 15.88 -48.18
N THR A 59 -7.47 15.10 -48.98
CA THR A 59 -8.45 15.59 -49.97
C THR A 59 -9.61 16.41 -49.38
N ARG A 60 -9.96 16.20 -48.10
CA ARG A 60 -10.96 16.98 -47.35
C ARG A 60 -10.46 17.39 -45.95
N GLY A 61 -9.15 17.54 -45.76
CA GLY A 61 -8.57 17.74 -44.42
C GLY A 61 -9.00 16.61 -43.47
N ASN A 62 -9.48 16.94 -42.27
CA ASN A 62 -9.91 15.95 -41.27
C ASN A 62 -11.05 15.03 -41.78
N GLU A 63 -11.99 15.54 -42.58
CA GLU A 63 -13.06 14.74 -43.20
C GLU A 63 -12.54 13.72 -44.24
N SER A 64 -11.23 13.65 -44.49
CA SER A 64 -10.62 12.55 -45.26
C SER A 64 -10.63 11.22 -44.49
N VAL A 65 -10.80 11.27 -43.16
CA VAL A 65 -10.98 10.12 -42.28
C VAL A 65 -12.45 10.02 -41.90
N SER A 66 -12.97 8.79 -41.76
CA SER A 66 -14.40 8.54 -41.48
C SER A 66 -14.59 7.15 -40.87
N GLY A 67 -15.70 6.95 -40.15
CA GLY A 67 -16.06 5.66 -39.51
C GLY A 67 -15.44 5.46 -38.12
N LEU A 68 -14.62 6.41 -37.65
CA LEU A 68 -13.97 6.35 -36.34
C LEU A 68 -15.00 6.35 -35.19
N ASP A 69 -16.13 7.02 -35.37
CA ASP A 69 -17.26 7.11 -34.42
C ASP A 69 -17.95 5.74 -34.18
N THR A 70 -17.79 4.80 -35.12
CA THR A 70 -18.32 3.44 -35.01
C THR A 70 -17.33 2.47 -34.36
N LEU A 71 -16.09 2.89 -34.13
CA LEU A 71 -15.02 2.05 -33.61
C LEU A 71 -15.16 1.84 -32.09
N ARG A 72 -15.56 0.63 -31.69
CA ARG A 72 -15.62 0.21 -30.28
C ARG A 72 -14.45 -0.70 -29.94
N LEU A 73 -13.48 -0.19 -29.18
CA LEU A 73 -12.41 -0.99 -28.59
C LEU A 73 -12.80 -1.41 -27.17
N ALA A 74 -12.30 -2.55 -26.68
CA ALA A 74 -12.69 -3.09 -25.39
C ALA A 74 -12.15 -2.30 -24.17
N GLN A 75 -11.03 -1.58 -24.34
CA GLN A 75 -10.31 -0.88 -23.25
C GLN A 75 -10.09 0.62 -23.49
N TYR A 76 -10.43 1.13 -24.68
CA TYR A 76 -10.21 2.52 -25.08
C TYR A 76 -11.42 3.07 -25.84
N THR A 77 -11.63 4.38 -25.72
CA THR A 77 -12.52 5.16 -26.58
C THR A 77 -11.67 6.17 -27.35
N VAL A 78 -11.95 6.35 -28.65
CA VAL A 78 -11.40 7.51 -29.37
C VAL A 78 -12.07 8.77 -28.84
N GLU A 79 -11.29 9.81 -28.55
CA GLU A 79 -11.81 11.07 -27.99
C GLU A 79 -11.76 12.22 -28.99
N ASP A 80 -10.67 12.36 -29.75
CA ASP A 80 -10.54 13.31 -30.85
C ASP A 80 -9.57 12.78 -31.94
N HIS A 81 -9.57 13.39 -33.12
CA HIS A 81 -8.66 13.06 -34.22
C HIS A 81 -8.43 14.24 -35.18
N TYR A 82 -7.21 14.33 -35.73
CA TYR A 82 -6.88 15.32 -36.74
C TYR A 82 -5.87 14.82 -37.77
N THR A 83 -5.84 15.51 -38.91
CA THR A 83 -4.95 15.19 -40.03
C THR A 83 -3.92 16.31 -40.22
N SER A 84 -2.68 15.94 -40.53
CA SER A 84 -1.65 16.89 -40.94
C SER A 84 -0.84 16.34 -42.12
N ALA A 85 -0.23 17.23 -42.88
CA ALA A 85 0.79 16.89 -43.87
C ALA A 85 2.12 17.49 -43.41
N SER A 86 3.23 16.80 -43.71
CA SER A 86 4.58 17.26 -43.42
C SER A 86 5.55 16.71 -44.48
N GLU A 87 6.82 17.08 -44.37
CA GLU A 87 7.90 16.38 -45.06
C GLU A 87 8.66 15.49 -44.07
N ALA A 88 9.34 14.49 -44.59
CA ALA A 88 10.40 13.76 -43.91
C ALA A 88 11.73 14.10 -44.58
N ILE A 89 12.76 14.37 -43.77
CA ILE A 89 14.07 14.82 -44.23
C ILE A 89 15.07 13.71 -43.94
N TYR A 90 15.69 13.17 -44.98
CA TYR A 90 16.75 12.16 -44.92
C TYR A 90 17.95 12.62 -45.73
N GLU A 91 19.09 11.93 -45.57
CA GLU A 91 20.32 12.19 -46.35
C GLU A 91 20.09 12.07 -47.87
N THR A 92 19.08 11.30 -48.29
CA THR A 92 18.67 11.12 -49.69
C THR A 92 17.71 12.20 -50.22
N GLY A 93 17.18 13.08 -49.36
CA GLY A 93 16.31 14.20 -49.75
C GLY A 93 15.04 14.37 -48.90
N HIS A 94 14.10 15.14 -49.47
CA HIS A 94 12.81 15.49 -48.87
C HIS A 94 11.69 14.62 -49.44
N TYR A 95 10.91 13.97 -48.56
CA TYR A 95 9.85 13.03 -48.94
C TYR A 95 8.50 13.48 -48.38
N PRO A 96 7.40 13.43 -49.17
CA PRO A 96 6.08 13.80 -48.69
C PRO A 96 5.56 12.81 -47.65
N LYS A 97 4.98 13.33 -46.56
CA LYS A 97 4.35 12.56 -45.49
C LYS A 97 2.96 13.07 -45.14
N LEU A 98 2.01 12.15 -44.98
CA LEU A 98 0.75 12.39 -44.29
C LEU A 98 0.82 11.79 -42.88
N ILE A 99 0.27 12.50 -41.91
CA ILE A 99 0.13 12.03 -40.53
C ILE A 99 -1.34 12.11 -40.15
N PHE A 100 -1.86 11.01 -39.60
CA PHE A 100 -3.16 10.94 -38.96
C PHE A 100 -2.95 10.76 -37.47
N HIS A 101 -3.43 11.72 -36.68
CA HIS A 101 -3.33 11.75 -35.22
C HIS A 101 -4.68 11.38 -34.62
N PHE A 102 -4.69 10.53 -33.61
CA PHE A 102 -5.92 10.10 -32.92
C PHE A 102 -5.67 9.92 -31.43
N GLU A 103 -6.58 10.44 -30.61
CA GLU A 103 -6.49 10.36 -29.15
C GLU A 103 -7.28 9.17 -28.62
N LEU A 104 -6.59 8.26 -27.93
CA LEU A 104 -7.18 7.13 -27.23
C LEU A 104 -7.26 7.43 -25.73
N LYS A 105 -8.47 7.49 -25.20
CA LYS A 105 -8.77 7.60 -23.76
C LYS A 105 -9.02 6.22 -23.17
N ARG A 106 -8.42 5.88 -22.03
CA ARG A 106 -8.62 4.57 -21.39
C ARG A 106 -9.96 4.48 -20.64
N SER A 107 -10.63 3.33 -20.77
CA SER A 107 -11.85 3.02 -19.99
C SER A 107 -11.51 2.60 -18.57
N ILE A 108 -11.65 3.52 -17.60
CA ILE A 108 -11.18 3.35 -16.22
C ILE A 108 -11.98 2.34 -15.37
N LEU A 109 -13.27 2.11 -15.66
CA LEU A 109 -14.21 1.39 -14.78
C LEU A 109 -13.73 -0.03 -14.38
N TYR A 110 -13.09 -0.74 -15.31
CA TYR A 110 -12.51 -2.06 -15.06
C TYR A 110 -11.49 -2.03 -13.90
N PHE A 111 -10.53 -1.10 -13.98
CA PHE A 111 -9.48 -0.93 -12.97
C PHE A 111 -10.03 -0.48 -11.62
N ILE A 112 -11.12 0.31 -11.61
CA ILE A 112 -11.81 0.69 -10.36
C ILE A 112 -12.32 -0.55 -9.64
N LEU A 113 -13.01 -1.45 -10.34
CA LEU A 113 -13.62 -2.64 -9.76
C LEU A 113 -12.59 -3.73 -9.40
N GLU A 114 -11.53 -3.89 -10.20
CA GLU A 114 -10.49 -4.91 -9.98
C GLU A 114 -9.42 -4.48 -8.95
N THR A 115 -9.06 -3.19 -8.90
CA THR A 115 -7.91 -2.71 -8.09
C THR A 115 -8.30 -1.69 -7.01
N TYR A 116 -8.99 -0.59 -7.36
CA TYR A 116 -9.23 0.51 -6.40
C TYR A 116 -10.25 0.12 -5.32
N VAL A 117 -11.32 -0.59 -5.68
CA VAL A 117 -12.34 -1.05 -4.72
C VAL A 117 -11.76 -2.13 -3.77
N PRO A 118 -11.08 -3.20 -4.24
CA PRO A 118 -10.45 -4.16 -3.33
C PRO A 118 -9.38 -3.55 -2.42
N SER A 119 -8.51 -2.66 -2.93
CA SER A 119 -7.51 -1.99 -2.07
C SER A 119 -8.16 -1.07 -1.03
N SER A 120 -9.21 -0.33 -1.39
CA SER A 120 -10.02 0.44 -0.42
C SER A 120 -10.62 -0.44 0.67
N LEU A 121 -11.17 -1.60 0.29
CA LEU A 121 -11.76 -2.55 1.25
C LEU A 121 -10.69 -3.16 2.18
N LEU A 122 -9.48 -3.44 1.69
CA LEU A 122 -8.36 -3.88 2.55
C LEU A 122 -7.96 -2.81 3.57
N VAL A 123 -7.95 -1.53 3.18
CA VAL A 123 -7.71 -0.41 4.10
C VAL A 123 -8.82 -0.33 5.15
N VAL A 124 -10.10 -0.43 4.75
CA VAL A 124 -11.24 -0.47 5.69
C VAL A 124 -11.12 -1.64 6.68
N LEU A 125 -10.78 -2.84 6.21
CA LEU A 125 -10.58 -4.02 7.04
C LEU A 125 -9.43 -3.84 8.05
N SER A 126 -8.37 -3.11 7.68
CA SER A 126 -7.24 -2.86 8.60
C SER A 126 -7.64 -2.06 9.84
N TRP A 127 -8.50 -1.03 9.71
CA TRP A 127 -8.95 -0.22 10.86
C TRP A 127 -10.16 -0.80 11.60
N VAL A 128 -10.81 -1.85 11.09
CA VAL A 128 -11.78 -2.64 11.89
C VAL A 128 -11.09 -3.28 13.11
N SER A 129 -9.77 -3.52 13.04
CA SER A 129 -8.98 -4.01 14.18
C SER A 129 -9.08 -3.11 15.43
N PHE A 130 -9.21 -1.78 15.28
CA PHE A 130 -9.35 -0.83 16.39
C PHE A 130 -10.67 -0.99 17.17
N TRP A 131 -11.65 -1.72 16.64
CA TRP A 131 -12.93 -2.01 17.29
C TRP A 131 -12.92 -3.34 18.06
N ILE A 132 -11.96 -4.23 17.77
CA ILE A 132 -11.78 -5.50 18.47
C ILE A 132 -11.08 -5.24 19.81
N SER A 133 -11.47 -5.91 20.90
CA SER A 133 -10.80 -5.75 22.21
C SER A 133 -9.30 -6.03 22.13
N GLN A 134 -8.47 -5.26 22.85
CA GLN A 134 -7.02 -5.47 22.94
C GLN A 134 -6.66 -6.87 23.49
N SER A 135 -7.54 -7.49 24.28
CA SER A 135 -7.37 -8.87 24.77
C SER A 135 -7.32 -9.93 23.66
N SER A 136 -7.83 -9.63 22.46
CA SER A 136 -7.90 -10.57 21.33
C SER A 136 -6.68 -10.48 20.40
N VAL A 137 -5.47 -10.53 21.00
CA VAL A 137 -4.16 -10.44 20.34
C VAL A 137 -4.07 -11.23 19.02
N PRO A 138 -4.45 -12.54 18.95
CA PRO A 138 -4.33 -13.31 17.73
C PRO A 138 -5.20 -12.80 16.57
N ALA A 139 -6.38 -12.24 16.87
CA ALA A 139 -7.32 -11.74 15.87
C ALA A 139 -6.82 -10.44 15.23
N ARG A 140 -6.37 -9.47 16.05
CA ARG A 140 -5.79 -8.20 15.54
C ARG A 140 -4.55 -8.46 14.68
N VAL A 141 -3.63 -9.32 15.14
CA VAL A 141 -2.41 -9.67 14.39
C VAL A 141 -2.73 -10.39 13.09
N CYS A 142 -3.65 -11.36 13.09
CA CYS A 142 -4.06 -12.09 11.89
C CYS A 142 -4.62 -11.13 10.82
N ILE A 143 -5.58 -10.27 11.18
CA ILE A 143 -6.20 -9.31 10.26
C ILE A 143 -5.14 -8.35 9.66
N GLY A 144 -4.24 -7.82 10.48
CA GLY A 144 -3.18 -6.92 10.00
C GLY A 144 -2.17 -7.60 9.08
N VAL A 145 -1.67 -8.80 9.43
CA VAL A 145 -0.70 -9.53 8.59
C VAL A 145 -1.36 -10.00 7.29
N THR A 146 -2.59 -10.51 7.33
CA THR A 146 -3.33 -10.91 6.12
C THR A 146 -3.61 -9.71 5.22
N THR A 147 -4.04 -8.57 5.74
CA THR A 147 -4.30 -7.37 4.89
C THR A 147 -3.02 -6.83 4.24
N VAL A 148 -1.86 -6.82 4.93
CA VAL A 148 -0.56 -6.50 4.30
C VAL A 148 -0.21 -7.51 3.20
N LEU A 149 -0.38 -8.80 3.44
CA LEU A 149 -0.09 -9.85 2.46
C LEU A 149 -0.98 -9.70 1.21
N THR A 150 -2.31 -9.60 1.37
CA THR A 150 -3.24 -9.44 0.25
C THR A 150 -2.99 -8.14 -0.50
N MET A 151 -2.65 -7.05 0.18
CA MET A 151 -2.28 -5.77 -0.47
C MET A 151 -0.99 -5.90 -1.28
N THR A 152 0.00 -6.64 -0.78
CA THR A 152 1.26 -6.92 -1.49
C THR A 152 0.99 -7.78 -2.73
N THR A 153 0.14 -8.80 -2.63
CA THR A 153 -0.31 -9.62 -3.77
C THR A 153 -1.04 -8.78 -4.82
N LEU A 154 -1.95 -7.89 -4.40
CA LEU A 154 -2.69 -7.00 -5.31
C LEU A 154 -1.76 -6.03 -6.04
N MET A 155 -0.78 -5.44 -5.34
CA MET A 155 0.23 -4.56 -5.94
C MET A 155 1.13 -5.31 -6.94
N MET A 156 1.49 -6.57 -6.66
CA MET A 156 2.23 -7.39 -7.61
C MET A 156 1.37 -7.74 -8.84
N GLY A 157 0.12 -8.14 -8.63
CA GLY A 157 -0.84 -8.44 -9.71
C GLY A 157 -1.05 -7.26 -10.65
N ALA A 158 -1.34 -6.07 -10.11
CA ALA A 158 -1.50 -4.84 -10.88
C ALA A 158 -0.28 -4.55 -11.79
N ARG A 159 0.94 -4.81 -11.32
CA ARG A 159 2.17 -4.65 -12.12
C ARG A 159 2.33 -5.69 -13.23
N THR A 160 1.84 -6.92 -13.05
CA THR A 160 1.90 -7.95 -14.12
C THR A 160 1.04 -7.63 -15.34
N SER A 161 0.05 -6.73 -15.21
CA SER A 161 -0.80 -6.29 -16.33
C SER A 161 -0.10 -5.38 -17.36
N LEU A 162 1.14 -4.95 -17.08
CA LEU A 162 1.89 -3.98 -17.87
C LEU A 162 3.32 -4.49 -18.14
N PRO A 163 3.92 -4.19 -19.30
CA PRO A 163 5.33 -4.48 -19.52
C PRO A 163 6.21 -3.65 -18.57
N ASN A 164 7.13 -4.31 -17.86
CA ASN A 164 8.08 -3.72 -16.90
C ASN A 164 9.21 -2.91 -17.58
N ALA A 165 8.91 -2.15 -18.64
CA ALA A 165 9.89 -1.53 -19.51
C ALA A 165 10.54 -0.26 -18.92
N ASN A 166 9.76 0.57 -18.22
CA ASN A 166 10.16 1.94 -17.86
C ASN A 166 10.14 2.18 -16.35
N CYS A 167 11.20 2.80 -15.82
CA CYS A 167 11.36 3.18 -14.42
C CYS A 167 10.57 4.45 -14.07
N PHE A 168 9.24 4.42 -14.26
CA PHE A 168 8.33 5.51 -13.96
C PHE A 168 7.21 5.07 -13.01
N ILE A 169 7.03 5.86 -11.95
CA ILE A 169 5.94 5.73 -10.98
C ILE A 169 4.62 6.08 -11.69
N LYS A 170 3.63 5.19 -11.59
CA LYS A 170 2.30 5.35 -12.19
C LYS A 170 1.31 5.84 -11.14
N ALA A 171 0.24 6.52 -11.56
CA ALA A 171 -0.83 6.94 -10.64
C ALA A 171 -1.40 5.76 -9.82
N ILE A 172 -1.55 4.57 -10.43
CA ILE A 172 -1.97 3.35 -9.72
C ILE A 172 -0.96 2.87 -8.66
N ASP A 173 0.35 2.97 -8.93
CA ASP A 173 1.40 2.63 -7.95
C ASP A 173 1.39 3.58 -6.75
N VAL A 174 1.10 4.88 -6.98
CA VAL A 174 0.93 5.87 -5.89
C VAL A 174 -0.28 5.52 -5.03
N TYR A 175 -1.42 5.19 -5.63
CA TYR A 175 -2.63 4.83 -4.88
C TYR A 175 -2.43 3.59 -4.00
N LEU A 176 -1.80 2.56 -4.58
CA LEU A 176 -1.50 1.31 -3.86
C LEU A 176 -0.43 1.55 -2.77
N GLY A 177 0.55 2.42 -2.99
CA GLY A 177 1.50 2.84 -1.97
C GLY A 177 0.85 3.59 -0.78
N ILE A 178 -0.12 4.46 -1.06
CA ILE A 178 -0.94 5.13 -0.03
C ILE A 178 -1.72 4.09 0.78
N CYS A 179 -2.47 3.21 0.12
CA CYS A 179 -3.28 2.19 0.78
C CYS A 179 -2.44 1.23 1.62
N PHE A 180 -1.27 0.79 1.11
CA PHE A 180 -0.30 -0.02 1.85
C PHE A 180 0.21 0.70 3.11
N SER A 181 0.48 2.02 3.00
CA SER A 181 0.94 2.83 4.13
C SER A 181 -0.11 2.94 5.24
N PHE A 182 -1.40 3.03 4.90
CA PHE A 182 -2.50 3.00 5.87
C PHE A 182 -2.60 1.66 6.60
N ILE A 183 -2.56 0.54 5.87
CA ILE A 183 -2.64 -0.82 6.44
C ILE A 183 -1.43 -1.09 7.36
N PHE A 184 -0.23 -0.70 6.94
CA PHE A 184 0.99 -0.81 7.74
C PHE A 184 0.94 0.12 8.98
N GLY A 185 0.35 1.31 8.85
CA GLY A 185 0.08 2.21 9.96
C GLY A 185 -0.82 1.61 11.03
N ALA A 186 -1.87 0.87 10.65
CA ALA A 186 -2.74 0.17 11.60
C ALA A 186 -2.02 -0.97 12.35
N LEU A 187 -1.08 -1.67 11.70
CA LEU A 187 -0.20 -2.65 12.37
C LEU A 187 0.75 -1.98 13.38
N ILE A 188 1.33 -0.82 13.04
CA ILE A 188 2.19 -0.05 13.95
C ILE A 188 1.38 0.46 15.14
N GLU A 189 0.18 0.96 14.92
CA GLU A 189 -0.74 1.42 15.97
C GLU A 189 -0.98 0.32 17.00
N TYR A 190 -1.36 -0.88 16.54
CA TYR A 190 -1.57 -2.03 17.41
C TYR A 190 -0.30 -2.44 18.17
N ALA A 191 0.86 -2.45 17.50
CA ALA A 191 2.13 -2.79 18.14
C ALA A 191 2.53 -1.78 19.23
N VAL A 192 2.28 -0.48 19.01
CA VAL A 192 2.50 0.58 19.99
C VAL A 192 1.50 0.46 21.15
N ALA A 193 0.20 0.28 20.88
CA ALA A 193 -0.82 0.13 21.91
C ALA A 193 -0.52 -1.07 22.82
N HIS A 194 -0.20 -2.23 22.24
CA HIS A 194 0.18 -3.43 22.99
C HIS A 194 1.46 -3.22 23.82
N PHE A 195 2.47 -2.53 23.27
CA PHE A 195 3.70 -2.19 23.99
C PHE A 195 3.44 -1.22 25.15
N CYS A 196 2.62 -0.19 24.96
CA CYS A 196 2.23 0.73 26.03
C CYS A 196 1.46 0.00 27.15
N THR A 197 0.49 -0.86 26.81
CA THR A 197 -0.27 -1.64 27.80
C THR A 197 0.62 -2.58 28.62
N LEU A 198 1.68 -3.16 28.03
CA LEU A 198 2.67 -3.97 28.77
C LEU A 198 3.60 -3.16 29.68
N ASN A 199 3.94 -1.92 29.33
CA ASN A 199 4.87 -1.08 30.09
C ASN A 199 4.20 -0.24 31.20
N HIS A 200 2.87 -0.29 31.35
CA HIS A 200 2.12 0.33 32.44
C HIS A 200 1.44 -0.72 33.35
N PRO A 201 2.21 -1.56 34.09
CA PRO A 201 1.63 -2.55 35.00
C PRO A 201 0.97 -1.91 36.24
N ASP A 202 1.48 -0.77 36.72
CA ASP A 202 1.12 -0.19 38.02
C ASP A 202 -0.35 0.23 38.14
N ALA A 203 -1.01 0.53 37.01
CA ALA A 203 -2.45 0.83 36.98
C ALA A 203 -3.34 -0.43 36.86
N ASN A 204 -2.80 -1.54 36.32
CA ASN A 204 -3.58 -2.73 36.00
C ASN A 204 -3.92 -3.61 37.21
N ILE A 205 -3.11 -3.56 38.28
CA ILE A 205 -3.34 -4.33 39.51
C ILE A 205 -4.71 -4.03 40.13
N VAL A 206 -5.16 -2.77 40.09
CA VAL A 206 -6.45 -2.34 40.66
C VAL A 206 -7.65 -2.84 39.84
N MET A 207 -7.53 -2.90 38.51
CA MET A 207 -8.62 -3.35 37.62
C MET A 207 -8.69 -4.88 37.50
N TYR A 208 -7.57 -5.55 37.23
CA TYR A 208 -7.55 -7.01 37.09
C TYR A 208 -7.80 -7.74 38.41
N GLY A 209 -7.42 -7.15 39.54
CA GLY A 209 -7.73 -7.70 40.87
C GLY A 209 -9.23 -7.90 41.12
N HIS A 210 -10.09 -7.02 40.58
CA HIS A 210 -11.54 -7.18 40.73
C HIS A 210 -12.10 -8.35 39.90
N GLN A 211 -11.50 -8.64 38.73
CA GLN A 211 -12.02 -9.67 37.81
C GLN A 211 -11.42 -11.07 38.02
N MET A 212 -10.24 -11.20 38.65
CA MET A 212 -9.79 -12.50 39.17
C MET A 212 -10.54 -12.94 40.43
N GLY A 213 -10.85 -11.98 41.34
CA GLY A 213 -11.50 -12.29 42.62
C GLY A 213 -12.80 -13.09 42.50
N GLY A 214 -13.63 -12.82 41.49
CA GLY A 214 -14.86 -13.57 41.25
C GLY A 214 -14.64 -15.04 40.86
N PHE A 215 -13.54 -15.37 40.20
CA PHE A 215 -13.22 -16.75 39.82
C PHE A 215 -12.52 -17.52 40.96
N ASP A 216 -11.71 -16.81 41.77
CA ASP A 216 -11.15 -17.36 43.00
C ASP A 216 -12.23 -17.60 44.08
N GLU A 217 -13.29 -16.80 44.15
CA GLU A 217 -14.44 -17.09 45.03
C GLU A 217 -15.21 -18.34 44.58
N GLU A 218 -15.50 -18.51 43.28
CA GLU A 218 -16.15 -19.74 42.78
C GLU A 218 -15.27 -20.98 43.02
N MET A 219 -13.96 -20.88 42.74
CA MET A 219 -13.05 -22.01 42.94
C MET A 219 -12.84 -22.34 44.42
N ASN A 220 -12.75 -21.34 45.32
CA ASN A 220 -12.72 -21.60 46.76
C ASN A 220 -14.06 -22.12 47.30
N GLY A 221 -15.20 -21.71 46.74
CA GLY A 221 -16.52 -22.30 47.06
C GLY A 221 -16.61 -23.78 46.67
N MET A 222 -16.06 -24.14 45.51
CA MET A 222 -15.99 -25.52 45.04
C MET A 222 -15.01 -26.37 45.87
N VAL A 223 -13.84 -25.82 46.21
CA VAL A 223 -12.84 -26.50 47.05
C VAL A 223 -13.34 -26.67 48.50
N THR A 224 -14.02 -25.67 49.07
CA THR A 224 -14.57 -25.78 50.43
C THR A 224 -15.73 -26.78 50.54
N THR A 225 -16.57 -26.91 49.52
CA THR A 225 -17.61 -27.96 49.48
C THR A 225 -17.01 -29.36 49.36
N ILE A 226 -16.04 -29.57 48.47
CA ILE A 226 -15.30 -30.85 48.35
C ILE A 226 -14.56 -31.19 49.66
N ALA A 227 -13.92 -30.21 50.30
CA ALA A 227 -13.26 -30.39 51.59
C ALA A 227 -14.25 -30.71 52.72
N ALA A 228 -15.46 -30.14 52.72
CA ALA A 228 -16.48 -30.43 53.71
C ALA A 228 -17.01 -31.88 53.59
N GLU A 229 -17.20 -32.39 52.37
CA GLU A 229 -17.59 -33.78 52.13
C GLU A 229 -16.47 -34.77 52.52
N ASN A 230 -15.24 -34.49 52.12
CA ASN A 230 -14.09 -35.34 52.45
C ASN A 230 -13.83 -35.37 53.97
N ASN A 231 -14.02 -34.26 54.68
CA ASN A 231 -13.98 -34.23 56.14
C ASN A 231 -15.14 -34.99 56.80
N ARG A 232 -16.36 -34.99 56.23
CA ARG A 232 -17.46 -35.87 56.67
C ARG A 232 -17.11 -37.35 56.49
N ALA A 233 -16.44 -37.73 55.40
CA ALA A 233 -15.96 -39.09 55.19
C ALA A 233 -14.85 -39.47 56.18
N LYS A 234 -13.84 -38.60 56.36
CA LYS A 234 -12.69 -38.87 57.25
C LYS A 234 -13.10 -38.98 58.72
N ARG A 235 -14.11 -38.23 59.18
CA ARG A 235 -14.69 -38.35 60.54
C ARG A 235 -15.30 -39.72 60.88
N ARG A 236 -15.42 -40.66 59.91
CA ARG A 236 -15.84 -42.05 60.15
C ARG A 236 -14.69 -43.06 60.31
N LYS A 237 -13.42 -42.69 60.13
CA LYS A 237 -12.29 -43.66 60.16
C LYS A 237 -11.23 -43.46 61.26
N GLU A 238 -10.94 -42.23 61.69
CA GLU A 238 -9.89 -41.99 62.70
C GLU A 238 -10.49 -41.87 64.11
N LYS A 239 -10.69 -43.02 64.75
CA LYS A 239 -11.04 -43.14 66.17
C LYS A 239 -10.08 -44.10 66.91
N ALA A 240 -8.78 -44.00 66.61
CA ALA A 240 -7.68 -44.77 67.24
C ALA A 240 -6.34 -44.01 67.10
N ALA A 241 -5.55 -43.95 68.20
CA ALA A 241 -4.14 -43.50 68.36
C ALA A 241 -3.72 -42.11 67.76
N ALA A 242 -3.14 -41.09 68.41
CA ALA A 242 -2.58 -40.80 69.76
C ALA A 242 -1.02 -40.74 69.89
N VAL A 243 -0.50 -39.52 70.22
CA VAL A 243 0.75 -39.21 70.98
C VAL A 243 2.10 -39.44 70.24
N SER A 244 3.19 -38.63 70.30
CA SER A 244 3.61 -37.39 71.04
C SER A 244 4.61 -36.50 70.23
N ALA A 245 4.95 -35.31 70.76
CA ALA A 245 5.97 -34.31 70.27
C ALA A 245 7.34 -34.45 71.04
N PRO A 246 8.30 -33.48 71.19
CA PRO A 246 8.45 -32.07 70.68
C PRO A 246 9.89 -31.52 70.32
N MET A 247 9.98 -30.25 69.82
CA MET A 247 11.09 -29.24 69.96
C MET A 247 12.51 -29.55 69.36
N ALA A 248 13.52 -28.65 69.14
CA ALA A 248 13.81 -27.19 69.29
C ALA A 248 15.11 -26.83 68.46
N GLU A 249 15.73 -25.62 68.37
CA GLU A 249 15.36 -24.18 68.16
C GLU A 249 16.67 -23.30 68.00
N LEU A 250 16.60 -21.98 67.68
CA LEU A 250 17.68 -20.93 67.53
C LEU A 250 18.59 -21.00 66.24
N GLU A 251 18.98 -19.93 65.49
CA GLU A 251 19.59 -18.57 65.71
C GLU A 251 21.15 -18.59 65.83
N LEU A 252 22.00 -17.66 65.34
CA LEU A 252 21.99 -16.54 64.35
C LEU A 252 23.47 -16.03 64.16
N GLY A 253 23.92 -15.49 63.00
CA GLY A 253 25.23 -14.77 62.93
C GLY A 253 25.84 -14.43 61.54
N PRO A 254 26.78 -13.45 61.39
CA PRO A 254 26.85 -12.61 60.16
C PRO A 254 28.24 -12.20 59.57
N SER A 255 28.20 -11.36 58.51
CA SER A 255 29.15 -10.27 58.10
C SER A 255 30.14 -10.44 56.92
N SER A 256 30.60 -9.29 56.36
CA SER A 256 31.34 -9.08 55.07
C SER A 256 32.66 -8.30 55.25
N PRO A 257 33.58 -8.26 54.24
CA PRO A 257 33.92 -7.00 53.50
C PRO A 257 34.25 -7.24 51.98
N THR A 258 34.14 -6.34 50.99
CA THR A 258 34.58 -4.94 50.70
C THR A 258 35.94 -4.82 49.96
N GLY A 259 36.00 -4.09 48.81
CA GLY A 259 37.22 -3.72 48.04
C GLY A 259 36.92 -2.96 46.72
N SER A 260 37.84 -2.12 46.19
CA SER A 260 37.52 -1.09 45.16
C SER A 260 38.66 -0.55 44.26
N GLU A 261 38.40 -0.43 42.93
CA GLU A 261 39.01 0.48 41.90
C GLU A 261 40.55 0.47 41.65
N PRO A 262 41.14 1.16 40.62
CA PRO A 262 40.61 2.06 39.56
C PRO A 262 40.95 1.66 38.09
N LYS A 263 40.61 2.49 37.06
CA LYS A 263 40.77 2.16 35.60
C LYS A 263 41.21 3.32 34.66
N PRO A 264 42.34 3.20 33.92
CA PRO A 264 42.67 3.92 32.66
C PRO A 264 42.44 3.00 31.43
N GLU A 265 42.66 3.28 30.13
CA GLU A 265 43.18 4.42 29.34
C GLU A 265 42.49 4.45 27.93
N SER A 266 43.06 5.09 26.88
CA SER A 266 42.44 5.19 25.51
C SER A 266 43.32 5.67 24.33
N PRO A 267 43.07 5.19 23.09
CA PRO A 267 43.17 5.98 21.85
C PRO A 267 41.96 5.81 20.86
N GLU A 268 41.79 6.70 19.86
CA GLU A 268 40.64 6.79 18.89
C GLU A 268 41.11 7.16 17.44
N GLU A 269 40.34 7.19 16.34
CA GLU A 269 38.87 7.09 16.06
C GLU A 269 38.52 5.78 15.26
N PRO A 270 38.03 5.66 13.97
CA PRO A 270 37.64 6.60 12.88
C PRO A 270 36.09 6.64 12.55
N PRO A 271 35.58 7.50 11.63
CA PRO A 271 34.20 8.02 11.71
C PRO A 271 33.11 7.08 11.18
N ASN A 272 32.40 6.42 12.10
CA ASN A 272 31.31 5.50 11.77
C ASN A 272 29.98 6.20 11.39
N ARG A 273 29.75 6.47 10.09
CA ARG A 273 28.44 6.92 9.55
C ARG A 273 27.25 6.07 10.04
N CYS A 274 27.44 4.78 10.25
CA CYS A 274 26.43 3.87 10.80
C CYS A 274 25.99 4.26 12.22
N LEU A 275 26.91 4.72 13.07
CA LEU A 275 26.61 5.18 14.42
C LEU A 275 25.70 6.42 14.40
N THR A 276 25.89 7.33 13.45
CA THR A 276 25.00 8.50 13.26
C THR A 276 23.57 8.07 12.92
N VAL A 277 23.39 7.05 12.08
CA VAL A 277 22.06 6.48 11.77
C VAL A 277 21.47 5.79 13.00
N LEU A 278 22.26 5.01 13.75
CA LEU A 278 21.82 4.36 14.99
C LEU A 278 21.46 5.37 16.08
N VAL A 279 22.18 6.50 16.18
CA VAL A 279 21.89 7.60 17.11
C VAL A 279 20.68 8.41 16.65
N LEU A 280 20.48 8.63 15.34
CA LEU A 280 19.26 9.21 14.81
C LEU A 280 18.05 8.31 15.09
N LEU A 281 18.14 7.00 14.83
CA LEU A 281 17.11 6.03 15.23
C LEU A 281 16.87 6.05 16.74
N ARG A 282 17.90 6.01 17.59
CA ARG A 282 17.75 6.11 19.06
C ARG A 282 17.21 7.47 19.54
N LYS A 283 17.36 8.54 18.77
CA LYS A 283 16.73 9.85 19.03
C LYS A 283 15.28 9.88 18.53
N PHE A 284 14.98 9.26 17.39
CA PHE A 284 13.62 9.16 16.85
C PHE A 284 12.76 8.24 17.72
N LEU A 285 13.31 7.10 18.17
CA LEU A 285 12.69 6.17 19.12
C LEU A 285 12.50 6.81 20.50
N ARG A 286 13.47 7.60 21.01
CA ARG A 286 13.24 8.39 22.24
C ARG A 286 12.24 9.53 22.05
N LYS A 287 12.21 10.19 20.89
CA LYS A 287 11.19 11.21 20.60
C LYS A 287 9.80 10.59 20.43
N ALA A 288 9.71 9.38 19.87
CA ALA A 288 8.49 8.58 19.84
C ALA A 288 8.09 8.17 21.25
N ALA A 289 9.00 7.64 22.07
CA ALA A 289 8.71 7.27 23.46
C ALA A 289 8.22 8.46 24.30
N ASN A 290 8.86 9.63 24.19
CA ASN A 290 8.39 10.86 24.84
C ASN A 290 7.09 11.42 24.23
N CYS A 291 6.78 11.10 22.96
CA CYS A 291 5.46 11.36 22.35
C CYS A 291 4.41 10.31 22.77
N CYS A 292 4.84 9.16 23.28
CA CYS A 292 4.01 8.10 23.84
C CYS A 292 3.79 8.26 25.35
N HIS A 293 3.96 9.47 25.89
CA HIS A 293 3.38 9.84 27.17
C HIS A 293 1.86 10.06 27.02
N VAL A 294 1.18 9.00 26.61
CA VAL A 294 -0.29 8.95 26.48
C VAL A 294 -0.81 8.38 27.79
N GLU A 295 -1.37 9.27 28.60
CA GLU A 295 -1.81 9.02 29.99
C GLU A 295 -2.88 7.91 30.13
N ASN A 296 -3.46 7.45 29.01
CA ASN A 296 -4.45 6.39 28.94
C ASN A 296 -4.29 5.57 27.63
N PRO A 297 -3.96 4.26 27.66
CA PRO A 297 -3.86 3.46 26.42
C PRO A 297 -5.20 3.36 25.67
N HIS A 298 -6.32 3.42 26.40
CA HIS A 298 -7.68 3.36 25.84
C HIS A 298 -8.07 4.61 25.00
N LEU A 299 -7.29 5.69 25.10
CA LEU A 299 -7.44 6.90 24.28
C LEU A 299 -6.78 6.76 22.89
N ILE A 300 -5.84 5.83 22.72
CA ILE A 300 -5.15 5.58 21.45
C ILE A 300 -6.13 5.00 20.42
N ASP A 301 -6.74 3.84 20.71
CA ASP A 301 -7.77 3.23 19.85
C ASP A 301 -8.88 4.24 19.50
N ASN A 302 -9.29 5.08 20.48
CA ASN A 302 -10.37 6.05 20.28
C ASN A 302 -9.99 7.18 19.30
N TYR A 303 -8.75 7.68 19.37
CA TYR A 303 -8.24 8.65 18.42
C TYR A 303 -8.01 8.03 17.02
N SER A 304 -7.49 6.81 16.97
CA SER A 304 -7.28 6.04 15.73
C SER A 304 -8.57 5.80 14.95
N ARG A 305 -9.66 5.42 15.64
CA ARG A 305 -11.00 5.16 15.05
C ARG A 305 -11.57 6.31 14.23
N MET A 306 -11.27 7.56 14.58
CA MET A 306 -11.69 8.74 13.80
C MET A 306 -10.62 9.22 12.82
N THR A 307 -9.36 9.22 13.24
CA THR A 307 -8.25 9.80 12.47
C THR A 307 -7.96 9.00 11.19
N PHE A 308 -7.97 7.67 11.25
CA PHE A 308 -7.69 6.83 10.07
C PHE A 308 -8.75 6.97 8.97
N PRO A 309 -10.07 6.82 9.22
CA PRO A 309 -11.08 7.00 8.17
C PRO A 309 -11.11 8.42 7.60
N LEU A 310 -11.01 9.47 8.45
CA LEU A 310 -11.06 10.86 7.99
C LEU A 310 -9.84 11.21 7.10
N SER A 311 -8.64 10.79 7.50
CA SER A 311 -7.43 11.05 6.70
C SER A 311 -7.41 10.22 5.40
N PHE A 312 -7.92 8.99 5.40
CA PHE A 312 -8.06 8.20 4.17
C PHE A 312 -9.06 8.83 3.20
N VAL A 313 -10.23 9.28 3.67
CA VAL A 313 -11.21 9.99 2.83
C VAL A 313 -10.62 11.28 2.26
N PHE A 314 -9.94 12.08 3.08
CA PHE A 314 -9.28 13.30 2.62
C PHE A 314 -8.21 13.04 1.55
N ILE A 315 -7.34 12.04 1.76
CA ILE A 315 -6.30 11.68 0.79
C ILE A 315 -6.90 11.06 -0.49
N ASN A 316 -8.01 10.32 -0.41
CA ASN A 316 -8.73 9.86 -1.60
C ASN A 316 -9.30 11.03 -2.40
N LEU A 317 -9.93 12.01 -1.74
CA LEU A 317 -10.45 13.20 -2.41
C LEU A 317 -9.32 13.99 -3.11
N LEU A 318 -8.17 14.16 -2.45
CA LEU A 318 -6.99 14.78 -3.09
C LEU A 318 -6.43 13.95 -4.26
N TYR A 319 -6.35 12.63 -4.11
CA TYR A 319 -5.88 11.74 -5.18
C TYR A 319 -6.77 11.81 -6.42
N TRP A 320 -8.09 11.65 -6.25
CA TRP A 320 -9.03 11.65 -7.37
C TRP A 320 -9.18 13.04 -7.99
N THR A 321 -9.11 14.12 -7.22
CA THR A 321 -9.10 15.48 -7.81
C THR A 321 -7.81 15.76 -8.58
N TYR A 322 -6.64 15.37 -8.05
CA TYR A 322 -5.37 15.54 -8.75
C TYR A 322 -5.30 14.75 -10.07
N TYR A 323 -5.63 13.45 -10.08
CA TYR A 323 -5.45 12.63 -11.28
C TYR A 323 -6.60 12.69 -12.31
N LEU A 324 -7.76 13.26 -11.97
CA LEU A 324 -8.87 13.46 -12.94
C LEU A 324 -8.94 14.88 -13.52
N TYR A 325 -8.44 15.91 -12.83
CA TYR A 325 -8.59 17.32 -13.23
C TYR A 325 -7.26 18.07 -13.42
N LEU A 326 -6.12 17.47 -13.05
CA LEU A 326 -4.76 18.00 -13.25
C LEU A 326 -3.92 17.02 -14.09
#